data_AF-A0A0G0S5F1-F1
#
_entry.id   AF-A0A0G0S5F1-F1
#
_cell.length_a   1.000
_cell.length_b   1.000
_cell.length_c   1.000
_cell.angle_alpha   90.00
_cell.angle_beta   90.00
_cell.angle_gamma   90.00
#
_symmetry.space_group_name_H-M   'P 1'
#
loop_
_entity.id
_entity.type
_entity.pdbx_description
1 polymer ?
#
loop_
_entity_poly.entity_id
_entity_poly.type
_entity_poly.pdbx_seq_one_letter_code
_entity_poly.pdbx_strand_id
1 'polypeptide(L)'
;MQIIAEQMDSLLGRVQTLETKQIESTQNIEQTNLEIERLKLENENLRLKNESLSGEMEKISQQVSDNQKSIDTVNQCVALEKPRICAQYGITIANQQINSHDLPAIASLSDVLSVLTPDTYYAKNQTDEICWKFGGWKEDLSQGEKCRSRESYIQGFNQDQVERRRQGAMYLKQGTEILESSQAQFDGLQCEALLKKYVPNRSAPGCG
;
A
#
# COMPACT_ATOMS: atom_id res chain seq x y z
N MET A 1 27.00 19.06 -106.53
CA MET A 1 26.98 17.85 -105.67
C MET A 1 27.65 18.07 -104.30
N GLN A 2 28.57 19.03 -104.17
CA GLN A 2 29.32 19.31 -102.93
C GLN A 2 28.46 19.83 -101.76
N ILE A 3 27.51 20.73 -102.03
CA ILE A 3 26.59 21.31 -101.02
C ILE A 3 25.68 20.24 -100.36
N ILE A 4 25.29 19.21 -101.11
CA ILE A 4 24.40 18.15 -100.61
C ILE A 4 25.15 17.22 -99.64
N ALA A 5 26.43 16.94 -99.90
CA ALA A 5 27.26 16.12 -99.03
C ALA A 5 27.51 16.79 -97.67
N GLU A 6 27.86 18.08 -97.65
CA GLU A 6 28.07 18.83 -96.39
C GLU A 6 26.78 18.94 -95.55
N GLN A 7 25.62 19.05 -96.21
CA GLN A 7 24.33 19.04 -95.52
C GLN A 7 23.99 17.65 -94.96
N MET A 8 24.34 16.57 -95.65
CA MET A 8 24.16 15.21 -95.15
C MET A 8 25.08 14.90 -93.97
N ASP A 9 26.36 15.31 -94.00
CA ASP A 9 27.29 15.12 -92.88
C ASP A 9 26.86 15.88 -91.62
N SER A 10 26.37 17.11 -91.79
CA SER A 10 25.79 17.90 -90.68
C SER A 10 24.54 17.26 -90.08
N LEU A 11 23.64 16.72 -90.92
CA LEU A 11 22.46 15.99 -90.48
C LEU A 11 22.82 14.71 -89.74
N LEU A 12 23.77 13.92 -90.27
CA LEU A 12 24.23 12.69 -89.63
C LEU A 12 24.88 12.95 -88.27
N GLY A 13 25.73 13.99 -88.15
CA GLY A 13 26.32 14.37 -86.87
C GLY A 13 25.28 14.82 -85.83
N ARG A 14 24.21 15.50 -86.26
CA ARG A 14 23.08 15.85 -85.39
C ARG A 14 22.28 14.63 -84.96
N VAL A 15 22.01 13.68 -85.86
CA VAL A 15 21.33 12.42 -85.53
C VAL A 15 22.14 11.64 -84.50
N GLN A 16 23.45 11.48 -84.72
CA GLN A 16 24.33 10.76 -83.81
C GLN A 16 24.39 11.42 -82.42
N THR A 17 24.38 12.75 -82.36
CA THR A 17 24.30 13.51 -81.09
C THR A 17 22.94 13.31 -80.40
N LEU A 18 21.84 13.30 -81.16
CA LEU A 18 20.49 13.09 -80.63
C LEU A 18 20.33 11.66 -80.10
N GLU A 19 20.84 10.65 -80.81
CA GLU A 19 20.82 9.25 -80.36
C GLU A 19 21.63 9.07 -79.07
N THR A 20 22.81 9.68 -78.98
CA THR A 20 23.64 9.64 -77.76
C THR A 20 22.91 10.27 -76.58
N LYS A 21 22.34 11.48 -76.77
CA LYS A 21 21.55 12.16 -75.72
C LYS A 21 20.29 11.39 -75.34
N GLN A 22 19.67 10.68 -76.28
CA GLN A 22 18.50 9.85 -76.01
C GLN A 22 18.87 8.65 -75.13
N ILE A 23 20.01 8.01 -75.39
CA ILE A 23 20.52 6.90 -74.57
C ILE A 23 20.83 7.39 -73.15
N GLU A 24 21.57 8.50 -73.01
CA GLU A 24 21.88 9.11 -71.71
C GLU A 24 20.60 9.50 -70.95
N SER A 25 19.63 10.09 -71.64
CA SER A 25 18.34 10.44 -71.04
C SER A 25 17.58 9.20 -70.57
N THR A 26 17.63 8.11 -71.33
CA THR A 26 16.93 6.86 -70.97
C THR A 26 17.58 6.23 -69.73
N GLN A 27 18.91 6.21 -69.67
CA GLN A 27 19.65 5.72 -68.49
C GLN A 27 19.37 6.57 -67.25
N ASN A 28 19.31 7.89 -67.38
CA ASN A 28 18.96 8.78 -66.27
C ASN A 28 17.52 8.55 -65.77
N ILE A 29 16.58 8.28 -66.68
CA ILE A 29 15.19 7.94 -66.33
C ILE A 29 15.14 6.61 -65.57
N GLU A 30 15.84 5.58 -66.03
CA GLU A 30 15.91 4.29 -65.35
C GLU A 30 16.50 4.42 -63.94
N GLN A 31 17.62 5.14 -63.80
CA GLN A 31 18.25 5.39 -62.51
C GLN A 31 17.32 6.18 -61.56
N THR A 32 16.61 7.18 -62.08
CA THR A 32 15.64 7.95 -61.30
C THR A 32 14.46 7.08 -60.87
N ASN A 33 13.96 6.19 -61.73
CA ASN A 33 12.88 5.28 -61.40
C ASN A 33 13.28 4.29 -60.30
N LEU A 34 14.50 3.75 -60.35
CA LEU A 34 15.04 2.88 -59.30
C LEU A 34 15.15 3.62 -57.97
N GLU A 35 15.61 4.87 -57.99
CA GLU A 35 15.69 5.69 -56.76
C GLU A 35 14.31 6.02 -56.20
N ILE A 36 13.32 6.33 -57.06
CA ILE A 36 11.93 6.51 -56.64
C ILE A 36 11.37 5.25 -55.98
N GLU A 37 11.63 4.08 -56.56
CA GLU A 37 11.17 2.80 -55.99
C GLU A 37 11.83 2.51 -54.64
N ARG A 38 13.14 2.75 -54.53
CA ARG A 38 13.87 2.66 -53.26
C ARG A 38 13.27 3.58 -52.19
N LEU A 39 13.04 4.85 -52.51
CA LEU A 39 12.48 5.83 -51.56
C LEU A 39 11.04 5.51 -51.17
N LYS A 40 10.24 4.89 -52.07
CA LYS A 40 8.91 4.39 -51.75
C LYS A 40 8.96 3.24 -50.74
N LEU A 41 9.87 2.28 -50.95
CA LEU A 41 10.06 1.16 -50.03
C LEU A 41 10.57 1.64 -48.67
N GLU A 42 11.49 2.61 -48.64
CA GLU A 42 11.98 3.21 -47.40
C GLU A 42 10.86 3.94 -46.63
N ASN A 43 10.04 4.74 -47.32
CA ASN A 43 8.87 5.38 -46.72
C ASN A 43 7.87 4.36 -46.13
N GLU A 44 7.59 3.29 -46.86
CA GLU A 44 6.67 2.26 -46.37
C GLU A 44 7.24 1.53 -45.14
N ASN A 45 8.54 1.25 -45.13
CA ASN A 45 9.21 0.67 -43.97
C ASN A 45 9.17 1.62 -42.75
N LEU A 46 9.42 2.92 -42.96
CA LEU A 46 9.30 3.92 -41.91
C LEU A 46 7.87 4.04 -41.39
N ARG A 47 6.86 3.99 -42.26
CA ARG A 47 5.44 4.00 -41.89
C ARG A 47 5.10 2.82 -40.98
N LEU A 48 5.47 1.61 -41.39
CA LEU A 48 5.24 0.38 -40.60
C LEU A 48 5.97 0.42 -39.24
N LYS A 49 7.20 0.91 -39.19
CA LYS A 49 7.92 1.11 -37.93
C LYS A 49 7.22 2.10 -37.01
N ASN A 50 6.70 3.19 -37.56
CA ASN A 50 6.01 4.21 -36.78
C ASN A 50 4.68 3.67 -36.21
N GLU A 51 3.93 2.90 -37.01
CA GLU A 51 2.72 2.21 -36.54
C GLU A 51 3.03 1.20 -35.44
N SER A 52 4.10 0.42 -35.58
CA SER A 52 4.55 -0.52 -34.55
C SER A 52 4.92 0.20 -33.25
N LEU A 53 5.71 1.27 -33.34
CA LEU A 53 6.12 2.07 -32.18
C LEU A 53 4.92 2.73 -31.49
N SER A 54 3.95 3.23 -32.26
CA SER A 54 2.71 3.79 -31.70
C SER A 54 1.95 2.74 -30.90
N GLY A 55 1.82 1.52 -31.43
CA GLY A 55 1.16 0.42 -30.72
C GLY A 55 1.91 -0.03 -29.46
N GLU A 56 3.24 0.01 -29.45
CA GLU A 56 4.05 -0.24 -28.26
C GLU A 56 3.90 0.86 -27.21
N MET A 57 3.88 2.13 -27.63
CA MET A 57 3.65 3.27 -26.73
C MET A 57 2.28 3.21 -26.05
N GLU A 58 1.23 2.81 -26.77
CA GLU A 58 -0.10 2.62 -26.18
C GLU A 58 -0.09 1.53 -25.09
N LYS A 59 0.58 0.41 -25.35
CA LYS A 59 0.73 -0.68 -24.35
C LYS A 59 1.49 -0.20 -23.11
N ILE A 60 2.59 0.52 -23.30
CA ILE A 60 3.39 1.07 -22.19
C ILE A 60 2.57 2.08 -21.39
N SER A 61 1.87 2.99 -22.07
CA SER A 61 0.99 3.99 -21.45
C SER A 61 -0.09 3.32 -20.59
N GLN A 62 -0.74 2.28 -21.12
CA GLN A 62 -1.74 1.51 -20.39
C GLN A 62 -1.12 0.80 -19.16
N GLN A 63 0.04 0.17 -19.34
CA GLN A 63 0.74 -0.50 -18.23
C GLN A 63 1.14 0.49 -17.13
N VAL A 64 1.61 1.69 -17.47
CA VAL A 64 1.93 2.74 -16.50
C VAL A 64 0.68 3.18 -15.75
N SER A 65 -0.45 3.38 -16.45
CA SER A 65 -1.73 3.73 -15.84
C SER A 65 -2.20 2.67 -14.84
N ASP A 66 -2.13 1.38 -15.20
CA ASP A 66 -2.56 0.29 -14.32
C ASP A 66 -1.60 0.08 -13.13
N ASN A 67 -0.30 0.29 -13.34
CA ASN A 67 0.68 0.32 -12.25
C ASN A 67 0.40 1.47 -11.28
N GLN A 68 0.06 2.67 -11.77
CA GLN A 68 -0.27 3.81 -10.92
C GLN A 68 -1.51 3.53 -10.07
N LYS A 69 -2.58 2.97 -10.66
CA LYS A 69 -3.77 2.54 -9.91
C LYS A 69 -3.42 1.53 -8.81
N SER A 70 -2.51 0.58 -9.11
CA SER A 70 -2.06 -0.40 -8.13
C SER A 70 -1.32 0.25 -6.96
N ILE A 71 -0.44 1.22 -7.24
CA ILE A 71 0.29 1.99 -6.22
C ILE A 71 -0.70 2.77 -5.33
N ASP A 72 -1.66 3.46 -5.94
CA ASP A 72 -2.66 4.25 -5.20
C ASP A 72 -3.52 3.36 -4.30
N THR A 73 -3.89 2.17 -4.79
CA THR A 73 -4.64 1.19 -4.01
C THR A 73 -3.83 0.65 -2.84
N VAL A 74 -2.53 0.35 -3.04
CA VAL A 74 -1.65 -0.06 -1.94
C VAL A 74 -1.58 1.00 -0.84
N ASN A 75 -1.46 2.29 -1.20
CA ASN A 75 -1.45 3.37 -0.22
C ASN A 75 -2.75 3.45 0.60
N GLN A 76 -3.90 3.24 -0.04
CA GLN A 76 -5.19 3.18 0.65
C GLN A 76 -5.27 1.97 1.60
N CYS A 77 -4.82 0.81 1.15
CA CYS A 77 -4.76 -0.40 1.97
C CYS A 77 -3.89 -0.22 3.21
N VAL A 78 -2.73 0.40 3.05
CA VAL A 78 -1.83 0.77 4.15
C VAL A 78 -2.51 1.68 5.17
N ALA A 79 -3.30 2.64 4.72
CA ALA A 79 -4.00 3.57 5.60
C ALA A 79 -5.11 2.88 6.41
N LEU A 80 -5.77 1.86 5.84
CA LEU A 80 -6.84 1.09 6.50
C LEU A 80 -6.32 -0.02 7.42
N GLU A 81 -5.13 -0.55 7.16
CA GLU A 81 -4.55 -1.67 7.90
C GLU A 81 -4.34 -1.35 9.39
N LYS A 82 -3.75 -0.18 9.71
CA LYS A 82 -3.47 0.20 11.10
C LYS A 82 -4.75 0.39 11.94
N PRO A 83 -5.74 1.21 11.52
CA PRO A 83 -7.00 1.36 12.25
C PRO A 83 -7.69 0.01 12.48
N ARG A 84 -7.73 -0.86 11.47
CA ARG A 84 -8.32 -2.20 11.55
C ARG A 84 -7.67 -3.06 12.63
N ILE A 85 -6.34 -3.17 12.62
CA ILE A 85 -5.58 -3.96 13.60
C ILE A 85 -5.76 -3.38 15.01
N CYS A 86 -5.67 -2.05 15.17
CA CYS A 86 -5.83 -1.43 16.48
C CYS A 86 -7.26 -1.55 17.01
N ALA A 87 -8.29 -1.47 16.16
CA ALA A 87 -9.66 -1.72 16.55
C ALA A 87 -9.86 -3.17 17.02
N GLN A 88 -9.29 -4.15 16.30
CA GLN A 88 -9.35 -5.57 16.67
C GLN A 88 -8.66 -5.86 18.02
N TYR A 89 -7.50 -5.24 18.26
CA TYR A 89 -6.81 -5.34 19.54
C TYR A 89 -7.58 -4.65 20.67
N GLY A 90 -8.13 -3.46 20.41
CA GLY A 90 -8.96 -2.72 21.36
C GLY A 90 -10.22 -3.50 21.77
N ILE A 91 -10.90 -4.14 20.82
CA ILE A 91 -12.03 -5.05 21.08
C ILE A 91 -11.61 -6.21 21.98
N THR A 92 -10.42 -6.78 21.76
CA THR A 92 -9.90 -7.89 22.57
C THR A 92 -9.70 -7.46 24.03
N ILE A 93 -9.05 -6.30 24.25
CA ILE A 93 -8.87 -5.74 25.60
C ILE A 93 -10.21 -5.40 26.24
N ALA A 94 -11.11 -4.75 25.49
CA ALA A 94 -12.44 -4.40 25.97
C ALA A 94 -13.23 -5.63 26.41
N ASN A 95 -13.19 -6.72 25.65
CA ASN A 95 -13.80 -7.99 26.03
C ASN A 95 -13.19 -8.59 27.30
N GLN A 96 -11.86 -8.52 27.47
CA GLN A 96 -11.21 -8.95 28.71
C GLN A 96 -11.68 -8.12 29.91
N GLN A 97 -11.85 -6.81 29.74
CA GLN A 97 -12.35 -5.91 30.78
C GLN A 97 -13.82 -6.18 31.12
N ILE A 98 -14.66 -6.45 30.11
CA ILE A 98 -16.10 -6.75 30.31
C ILE A 98 -16.27 -8.07 31.08
N ASN A 99 -15.44 -9.06 30.78
CA ASN A 99 -15.51 -10.39 31.38
C ASN A 99 -14.68 -10.53 32.67
N SER A 100 -14.16 -9.43 33.23
CA SER A 100 -13.45 -9.49 34.51
C SER A 100 -14.39 -9.88 35.66
N HIS A 101 -13.89 -10.73 36.55
CA HIS A 101 -14.65 -11.24 37.68
C HIS A 101 -14.45 -10.36 38.93
N ASP A 102 -15.53 -10.25 39.71
CA ASP A 102 -15.50 -9.61 41.02
C ASP A 102 -14.87 -10.55 42.05
N LEU A 103 -14.20 -9.97 43.05
CA LEU A 103 -13.79 -10.72 44.24
C LEU A 103 -15.02 -10.91 45.15
N PRO A 104 -15.30 -12.14 45.62
CA PRO A 104 -16.39 -12.36 46.57
C PRO A 104 -16.07 -11.67 47.89
N ALA A 105 -17.09 -11.12 48.58
CA ALA A 105 -16.91 -10.44 49.87
C ALA A 105 -16.27 -11.36 50.94
N ILE A 106 -16.48 -12.66 50.81
CA ILE A 106 -15.92 -13.71 51.68
C ILE A 106 -14.52 -14.19 51.25
N ALA A 107 -13.92 -13.60 50.21
CA ALA A 107 -12.59 -13.98 49.73
C ALA A 107 -11.58 -13.90 50.87
N SER A 108 -10.75 -14.94 51.03
CA SER A 108 -9.70 -14.93 52.04
C SER A 108 -8.61 -13.94 51.67
N LEU A 109 -7.77 -13.56 52.63
CA LEU A 109 -6.66 -12.64 52.38
C LEU A 109 -5.65 -13.23 51.37
N SER A 110 -5.51 -14.56 51.33
CA SER A 110 -4.74 -15.27 50.30
C SER A 110 -5.37 -15.16 48.91
N ASP A 111 -6.70 -15.29 48.80
CA ASP A 111 -7.40 -15.17 47.52
C ASP A 111 -7.29 -13.75 46.98
N VAL A 112 -7.42 -12.74 47.84
CA VAL A 112 -7.24 -11.34 47.44
C VAL A 112 -5.81 -11.08 46.99
N LEU A 113 -4.79 -11.57 47.69
CA LEU A 113 -3.39 -11.40 47.26
C LEU A 113 -3.07 -12.13 45.94
N SER A 114 -3.75 -13.25 45.64
CA SER A 114 -3.50 -14.02 44.42
C SER A 114 -3.87 -13.28 43.13
N VAL A 115 -4.79 -12.32 43.21
CA VAL A 115 -5.17 -11.47 42.07
C VAL A 115 -4.37 -10.16 42.01
N LEU A 116 -3.44 -9.97 42.95
CA LEU A 116 -2.58 -8.80 43.03
C LEU A 116 -1.17 -9.13 42.60
N THR A 117 -0.45 -8.10 42.14
CA THR A 117 0.94 -8.22 41.76
C THR A 117 1.76 -8.56 43.03
N PRO A 118 2.38 -9.75 43.11
CA PRO A 118 3.01 -10.25 44.34
C PRO A 118 4.10 -9.34 44.90
N ASP A 119 4.75 -8.58 44.02
CA ASP A 119 5.88 -7.71 44.39
C ASP A 119 5.43 -6.34 44.93
N THR A 120 4.14 -6.03 44.87
CA THR A 120 3.58 -4.71 45.24
C THR A 120 2.74 -4.76 46.50
N TYR A 121 2.04 -5.88 46.74
CA TYR A 121 1.06 -6.04 47.82
C TYR A 121 1.42 -7.20 48.74
N TYR A 122 1.22 -7.06 50.04
CA TYR A 122 1.41 -8.13 51.02
C TYR A 122 0.41 -8.06 52.18
N ALA A 123 0.24 -9.20 52.84
CA ALA A 123 -0.51 -9.31 54.10
C ALA A 123 0.30 -8.72 55.25
N LYS A 124 -0.30 -7.84 56.05
CA LYS A 124 0.33 -7.45 57.32
C LYS A 124 0.16 -8.54 58.37
N ASN A 125 1.23 -8.80 59.10
CA ASN A 125 1.31 -9.96 59.98
C ASN A 125 0.23 -9.89 61.07
N GLN A 126 -0.53 -10.97 61.23
CA GLN A 126 -1.60 -11.12 62.23
C GLN A 126 -2.74 -10.08 62.12
N THR A 127 -2.93 -9.46 60.94
CA THR A 127 -4.06 -8.54 60.68
C THR A 127 -4.83 -8.96 59.43
N ASP A 128 -6.09 -8.49 59.29
CA ASP A 128 -6.89 -8.61 58.06
C ASP A 128 -6.62 -7.42 57.11
N GLU A 129 -5.37 -6.97 57.05
CA GLU A 129 -4.95 -5.79 56.28
C GLU A 129 -4.01 -6.17 55.13
N ILE A 130 -4.23 -5.52 53.99
CA ILE A 130 -3.37 -5.59 52.81
C ILE A 130 -2.60 -4.28 52.74
N CYS A 131 -1.28 -4.39 52.67
CA CYS A 131 -0.38 -3.25 52.60
C CYS A 131 0.39 -3.22 51.28
N TRP A 132 0.77 -2.02 50.85
CA TRP A 132 1.60 -1.82 49.67
C TRP A 132 2.69 -0.78 49.97
N LYS A 133 3.85 -0.98 49.33
CA LYS A 133 5.06 -0.14 49.53
C LYS A 133 5.34 0.84 48.39
N PHE A 134 4.65 0.70 47.26
CA PHE A 134 4.87 1.54 46.08
C PHE A 134 3.56 2.20 45.67
N GLY A 135 3.59 3.53 45.56
CA GLY A 135 2.47 4.31 45.05
C GLY A 135 2.02 3.74 43.71
N GLY A 136 0.74 3.35 43.63
CA GLY A 136 0.08 3.20 42.33
C GLY A 136 0.16 4.50 41.54
N TRP A 137 -0.33 4.48 40.29
CA TRP A 137 -0.14 5.49 39.23
C TRP A 137 -0.46 6.97 39.55
N LYS A 138 -0.82 7.35 40.78
CA LYS A 138 -1.10 8.74 41.19
C LYS A 138 -0.72 9.11 42.63
N GLU A 139 0.00 8.28 43.40
CA GLU A 139 0.31 8.62 44.81
C GLU A 139 1.80 8.82 45.08
N ASP A 140 2.08 9.90 45.79
CA ASP A 140 3.40 10.42 46.13
C ASP A 140 4.26 9.38 46.90
N LEU A 141 5.48 9.15 46.42
CA LEU A 141 6.45 8.17 46.94
C LEU A 141 6.99 8.52 48.34
N SER A 142 6.55 9.66 48.89
CA SER A 142 6.99 10.21 50.18
C SER A 142 6.24 9.64 51.38
N GLN A 143 5.11 8.95 51.17
CA GLN A 143 4.31 8.36 52.24
C GLN A 143 4.62 6.87 52.31
N GLY A 144 5.10 6.40 53.47
CA GLY A 144 5.51 5.01 53.71
C GLY A 144 4.41 3.96 53.49
N GLU A 145 4.60 2.77 54.08
CA GLU A 145 3.65 1.66 54.00
C GLU A 145 2.19 2.12 54.25
N LYS A 146 1.33 1.92 53.25
CA LYS A 146 -0.11 2.14 53.38
C LYS A 146 -0.81 0.79 53.47
N CYS A 147 -1.78 0.70 54.37
CA CYS A 147 -2.57 -0.50 54.61
C CYS A 147 -4.06 -0.17 54.50
N ARG A 148 -4.84 -1.12 53.99
CA ARG A 148 -6.31 -1.09 54.01
C ARG A 148 -6.82 -2.44 54.50
N SER A 149 -8.00 -2.47 55.11
CA SER A 149 -8.65 -3.74 55.43
C SER A 149 -8.96 -4.52 54.15
N ARG A 150 -8.94 -5.86 54.24
CA ARG A 150 -9.31 -6.76 53.14
C ARG A 150 -10.68 -6.41 52.55
N GLU A 151 -11.67 -6.13 53.40
CA GLU A 151 -13.01 -5.74 52.95
C GLU A 151 -13.02 -4.42 52.17
N SER A 152 -12.31 -3.40 52.66
CA SER A 152 -12.16 -2.13 51.95
C SER A 152 -11.45 -2.30 50.61
N TYR A 153 -10.48 -3.22 50.54
CA TYR A 153 -9.79 -3.56 49.31
C TYR A 153 -10.71 -4.24 48.29
N ILE A 154 -11.44 -5.28 48.71
CA ILE A 154 -12.42 -5.97 47.85
C ILE A 154 -13.46 -4.99 47.31
N GLN A 155 -13.97 -4.08 48.14
CA GLN A 155 -14.92 -3.07 47.71
C GLN A 155 -14.32 -2.12 46.67
N GLY A 156 -13.12 -1.61 46.90
CA GLY A 156 -12.42 -0.73 45.95
C GLY A 156 -12.10 -1.44 44.63
N PHE A 157 -11.60 -2.68 44.69
CA PHE A 157 -11.32 -3.50 43.51
C PHE A 157 -12.58 -3.74 42.68
N ASN A 158 -13.69 -4.14 43.32
CA ASN A 158 -14.95 -4.39 42.60
C ASN A 158 -15.53 -3.10 42.00
N GLN A 159 -15.39 -1.95 42.68
CA GLN A 159 -15.77 -0.64 42.11
C GLN A 159 -14.93 -0.31 40.86
N ASP A 160 -13.61 -0.53 40.92
CA ASP A 160 -12.72 -0.36 39.77
C ASP A 160 -13.08 -1.33 38.63
N GLN A 161 -13.46 -2.57 38.93
CA GLN A 161 -13.93 -3.53 37.92
C GLN A 161 -15.24 -3.09 37.26
N VAL A 162 -16.17 -2.50 38.02
CA VAL A 162 -17.40 -1.93 37.45
C VAL A 162 -17.06 -0.80 36.47
N GLU A 163 -16.16 0.12 36.82
CA GLU A 163 -15.76 1.19 35.91
C GLU A 163 -14.98 0.66 34.70
N ARG A 164 -14.11 -0.34 34.87
CA ARG A 164 -13.43 -1.02 33.75
C ARG A 164 -14.41 -1.72 32.81
N ARG A 165 -15.42 -2.41 33.35
CA ARG A 165 -16.49 -3.01 32.53
C ARG A 165 -17.27 -1.94 31.76
N ARG A 166 -17.56 -0.79 32.39
CA ARG A 166 -18.21 0.36 31.75
C ARG A 166 -17.37 0.93 30.60
N GLN A 167 -16.08 1.15 30.84
CA GLN A 167 -15.14 1.63 29.82
C GLN A 167 -14.97 0.61 28.70
N GLY A 168 -14.79 -0.67 29.04
CA GLY A 168 -14.74 -1.77 28.09
C GLY A 168 -15.97 -1.82 27.19
N ALA A 169 -17.18 -1.68 27.75
CA ALA A 169 -18.41 -1.63 26.95
C ALA A 169 -18.44 -0.45 25.95
N MET A 170 -17.94 0.73 26.35
CA MET A 170 -17.83 1.88 25.45
C MET A 170 -16.80 1.63 24.33
N TYR A 171 -15.61 1.15 24.68
CA TYR A 171 -14.56 0.85 23.71
C TYR A 171 -14.94 -0.30 22.78
N LEU A 172 -15.67 -1.31 23.26
CA LEU A 172 -16.16 -2.42 22.44
C LEU A 172 -17.07 -1.89 21.33
N LYS A 173 -18.01 -0.99 21.67
CA LYS A 173 -18.91 -0.39 20.68
C LYS A 173 -18.14 0.41 19.63
N GLN A 174 -17.29 1.34 20.07
CA GLN A 174 -16.50 2.19 19.17
C GLN A 174 -15.52 1.37 18.30
N GLY A 175 -14.83 0.41 18.92
CA GLY A 175 -13.91 -0.48 18.22
C GLY A 175 -14.62 -1.33 17.17
N THR A 176 -15.82 -1.82 17.46
CA THR A 176 -16.62 -2.61 16.50
C THR A 176 -17.02 -1.77 15.29
N GLU A 177 -17.53 -0.55 15.50
CA GLU A 177 -17.89 0.37 14.40
C GLU A 177 -16.70 0.71 13.50
N ILE A 178 -15.52 0.96 14.09
CA ILE A 178 -14.28 1.22 13.35
C ILE A 178 -13.83 -0.04 12.61
N LEU A 179 -13.90 -1.21 13.23
CA LEU A 179 -13.50 -2.47 12.62
C LEU A 179 -14.39 -2.80 11.42
N GLU A 180 -15.72 -2.73 11.57
CA GLU A 180 -16.66 -3.04 10.49
C GLU A 180 -16.47 -2.10 9.29
N SER A 181 -16.37 -0.80 9.54
CA SER A 181 -16.17 0.20 8.47
C SER A 181 -14.81 0.05 7.78
N SER A 182 -13.74 -0.18 8.54
CA SER A 182 -12.38 -0.36 7.98
C SER A 182 -12.24 -1.69 7.26
N GLN A 183 -12.84 -2.76 7.79
CA GLN A 183 -12.80 -4.11 7.22
C GLN A 183 -13.55 -4.15 5.88
N ALA A 184 -14.76 -3.58 5.80
CA ALA A 184 -15.52 -3.55 4.55
C ALA A 184 -14.77 -2.81 3.43
N GLN A 185 -14.11 -1.69 3.74
CA GLN A 185 -13.29 -0.96 2.77
C GLN A 185 -12.02 -1.74 2.39
N PHE A 186 -11.37 -2.37 3.37
CA PHE A 186 -10.17 -3.18 3.16
C PHE A 186 -10.44 -4.38 2.23
N ASP A 187 -11.59 -5.05 2.43
CA ASP A 187 -12.02 -6.19 1.62
C ASP A 187 -12.44 -5.76 0.21
N GLY A 188 -13.16 -4.64 0.09
CA GLY A 188 -13.58 -4.08 -1.20
C GLY A 188 -12.40 -3.71 -2.10
N LEU A 189 -11.27 -3.30 -1.52
CA LEU A 189 -10.03 -3.00 -2.23
C LEU A 189 -9.11 -4.22 -2.43
N GLN A 190 -9.51 -5.40 -1.93
CA GLN A 190 -8.69 -6.64 -1.96
C GLN A 190 -7.30 -6.44 -1.34
N CYS A 191 -7.23 -5.66 -0.26
CA CYS A 191 -5.98 -5.18 0.29
C CYS A 191 -5.03 -6.30 0.74
N GLU A 192 -5.54 -7.42 1.23
CA GLU A 192 -4.70 -8.56 1.62
C GLU A 192 -3.87 -9.09 0.45
N ALA A 193 -4.47 -9.24 -0.73
CA ALA A 193 -3.78 -9.71 -1.93
C ALA A 193 -2.76 -8.68 -2.43
N LEU A 194 -3.12 -7.40 -2.42
CA LEU A 194 -2.23 -6.31 -2.85
C LEU A 194 -1.04 -6.13 -1.90
N LEU A 195 -1.27 -6.10 -0.60
CA LEU A 195 -0.20 -5.97 0.40
C LEU A 195 0.73 -7.17 0.36
N LYS A 196 0.22 -8.39 0.20
CA LYS A 196 1.07 -9.60 0.06
C LYS A 196 1.95 -9.54 -1.20
N LYS A 197 1.43 -9.00 -2.30
CA LYS A 197 2.16 -8.90 -3.57
C LYS A 197 3.19 -7.78 -3.58
N TYR A 198 2.86 -6.62 -3.02
CA TYR A 198 3.67 -5.40 -3.17
C TYR A 198 4.43 -4.99 -1.88
N VAL A 199 4.04 -5.50 -0.71
CA VAL A 199 4.66 -5.17 0.58
C VAL A 199 4.77 -6.41 1.50
N PRO A 200 5.46 -7.48 1.08
CA PRO A 200 5.44 -8.78 1.76
C PRO A 200 6.09 -8.80 3.17
N ASN A 201 6.96 -7.82 3.48
CA ASN A 201 7.75 -7.79 4.72
C ASN A 201 7.28 -6.71 5.70
N ARG A 202 6.01 -6.31 5.64
CA ARG A 202 5.49 -5.28 6.54
C ARG A 202 5.25 -5.84 7.93
N SER A 203 5.92 -5.26 8.93
CA SER A 203 5.63 -5.51 10.34
C SER A 203 4.26 -4.94 10.70
N ALA A 204 3.51 -5.62 11.57
CA ALA A 204 2.25 -5.09 12.07
C ALA A 204 2.49 -3.70 12.71
N PRO A 205 1.68 -2.68 12.37
CA PRO A 205 1.85 -1.35 12.93
C PRO A 205 1.60 -1.38 14.44
N GLY A 206 2.52 -0.79 15.22
CA GLY A 206 2.34 -0.60 16.65
C GLY A 206 1.18 0.34 16.96
N CYS A 207 0.29 -0.09 17.86
CA CYS A 207 -0.75 0.75 18.44
C CYS A 207 -0.15 1.51 19.63
N GLY A 208 0.68 2.51 19.32
CA GLY A 208 1.21 3.49 20.28
C GLY A 208 0.40 4.77 20.25
#